data_AF-A0A7L5A7B4-F1
#
_entry.id   AF-A0A7L5A7B4-F1
#
_cell.length_a   1.000
_cell.length_b   1.000
_cell.length_c   1.000
_cell.angle_alpha   90.00
_cell.angle_beta   90.00
_cell.angle_gamma   90.00
#
_symmetry.space_group_name_H-M   'P 1'
#
loop_
_entity.id
_entity.type
_entity.pdbx_description
1 polymer ?
#
loop_
_entity_poly.entity_id
_entity_poly.type
_entity_poly.pdbx_seq_one_letter_code
_entity_poly.pdbx_strand_id
1 'polypeptide(L)'
;MRLPTFRTTLALIGVTALFALSLQQPAILFRRMSTAGPRNAMIPAGYVVKTGKQMALGGLLGPLLGNFAVLANPLLLVGCILILFRRTGEAILCLALAVIFALQTFQLRVQPYHEDEGGVFLSYMIHPLTGWYCWFGSILLALTLACVQQWSDHRTAGDQNPG
;
A
#
# COMPACT_ATOMS: atom_id res chain seq x y z
N MET A 1 -0.64 30.95 -0.72
CA MET A 1 -0.89 29.53 -0.40
C MET A 1 -2.36 29.40 -0.02
N ARG A 2 -3.18 28.65 -0.78
CA ARG A 2 -4.59 28.43 -0.41
C ARG A 2 -4.64 27.32 0.63
N LEU A 3 -5.31 27.55 1.75
CA LEU A 3 -5.49 26.54 2.79
C LEU A 3 -6.32 25.35 2.24
N PRO A 4 -6.05 24.12 2.70
CA PRO A 4 -6.89 22.97 2.37
C PRO A 4 -8.32 23.19 2.86
N THR A 5 -9.29 22.67 2.12
CA THR A 5 -10.69 22.76 2.56
C THR A 5 -10.92 21.86 3.78
N PHE A 6 -11.96 22.16 4.57
CA PHE A 6 -12.37 21.29 5.68
C PHE A 6 -12.61 19.84 5.22
N ARG A 7 -13.23 19.65 4.05
CA ARG A 7 -13.49 18.33 3.45
C ARG A 7 -12.19 17.59 3.13
N THR A 8 -11.21 18.28 2.52
CA THR A 8 -9.88 17.71 2.23
C THR A 8 -9.18 17.27 3.51
N THR A 9 -9.25 18.10 4.56
CA THR A 9 -8.63 17.81 5.86
C THR A 9 -9.25 16.58 6.51
N LEU A 10 -10.59 16.50 6.55
CA LEU A 10 -11.30 15.36 7.10
C LEU A 10 -10.98 14.05 6.36
N ALA A 11 -10.92 14.10 5.03
CA ALA A 11 -10.58 12.94 4.22
C ALA A 11 -9.13 12.46 4.48
N LEU A 12 -8.16 13.38 4.61
CA LEU A 12 -6.78 13.03 4.94
C LEU A 12 -6.63 12.45 6.36
N ILE A 13 -7.44 12.91 7.32
CA ILE A 13 -7.56 12.26 8.63
C ILE A 13 -8.06 10.82 8.46
N GLY A 14 -9.08 10.60 7.63
CA GLY A 14 -9.58 9.27 7.30
C GLY A 14 -8.52 8.35 6.66
N VAL A 15 -7.74 8.87 5.70
CA VAL A 15 -6.60 8.16 5.10
C VAL A 15 -5.58 7.76 6.17
N THR A 16 -5.21 8.71 7.03
CA THR A 16 -4.23 8.49 8.10
C THR A 16 -4.72 7.48 9.12
N ALA A 17 -6.00 7.54 9.50
CA ALA A 17 -6.62 6.60 10.43
C ALA A 17 -6.66 5.18 9.84
N LEU A 18 -7.05 5.02 8.57
CA LEU A 18 -7.03 3.72 7.88
C LEU A 18 -5.61 3.17 7.79
N PHE A 19 -4.64 4.01 7.45
CA PHE A 19 -3.24 3.60 7.43
C PHE A 19 -2.75 3.18 8.81
N ALA A 20 -3.04 3.95 9.87
CA ALA A 20 -2.65 3.62 11.24
C ALA A 20 -3.29 2.32 11.74
N LEU A 21 -4.59 2.10 11.44
CA LEU A 21 -5.29 0.85 11.72
C LEU A 21 -4.64 -0.32 11.00
N SER A 22 -4.23 -0.13 9.74
CA SER A 22 -3.57 -1.17 8.96
C SER A 22 -2.32 -1.72 9.64
N LEU A 23 -1.54 -0.84 10.31
CA LEU A 23 -0.31 -1.22 10.98
C LEU A 23 -0.53 -2.15 12.19
N GLN A 24 -1.69 -2.01 12.85
CA GLN A 24 -2.02 -2.78 14.06
C GLN A 24 -2.70 -4.12 13.75
N GLN A 25 -3.30 -4.24 12.57
CA GLN A 25 -4.09 -5.41 12.21
C GLN A 25 -3.26 -6.51 11.53
N PRO A 26 -3.69 -7.78 11.60
CA PRO A 26 -3.18 -8.85 10.76
C PRO A 26 -3.30 -8.47 9.28
N ALA A 27 -2.21 -8.50 8.53
CA ALA A 27 -2.20 -8.04 7.14
C ALA A 27 -2.21 -9.19 6.14
N ILE A 28 -1.38 -10.21 6.35
CA ILE A 28 -1.25 -11.32 5.39
C ILE A 28 -1.06 -12.64 6.13
N LEU A 29 -1.76 -13.66 5.67
CA LEU A 29 -1.54 -15.05 6.06
C LEU A 29 -0.61 -15.73 5.06
N PHE A 30 0.48 -16.31 5.57
CA PHE A 30 1.46 -17.07 4.80
C PHE A 30 1.40 -18.55 5.14
N ARG A 31 1.60 -19.40 4.12
CA ARG A 31 2.01 -20.79 4.28
C ARG A 31 3.52 -20.84 4.31
N ARG A 32 4.10 -21.37 5.40
CA ARG A 32 5.54 -21.55 5.54
C ARG A 32 5.93 -22.94 5.04
N MET A 33 7.01 -23.00 4.27
CA MET A 33 7.64 -24.20 3.75
C MET A 33 9.11 -24.20 4.18
N SER A 34 9.65 -25.37 4.53
CA SER A 34 11.06 -25.56 4.83
C SER A 34 11.77 -26.26 3.67
N THR A 35 12.94 -25.75 3.29
CA THR A 35 13.81 -26.36 2.28
C THR A 35 14.79 -27.39 2.86
N ALA A 36 14.79 -27.61 4.18
CA ALA A 36 15.67 -28.56 4.88
C ALA A 36 15.24 -30.04 4.74
N GLY A 37 14.30 -30.35 3.83
CA GLY A 37 13.80 -31.70 3.63
C GLY A 37 14.78 -32.62 2.89
N PRO A 38 14.63 -33.95 3.05
CA PRO A 38 15.46 -34.90 2.32
C PRO A 38 15.26 -34.75 0.81
N ARG A 39 16.37 -34.78 0.06
CA ARG A 39 16.40 -34.63 -1.41
C ARG A 39 15.83 -33.29 -1.93
N ASN A 40 16.03 -32.19 -1.21
CA ASN A 40 15.52 -30.84 -1.57
C ASN A 40 13.99 -30.76 -1.65
N ALA A 41 13.27 -31.68 -1.00
CA ALA A 41 11.81 -31.60 -0.92
C ALA A 41 11.38 -30.45 0.01
N MET A 42 10.43 -29.62 -0.45
CA MET A 42 9.82 -28.61 0.40
C MET A 42 8.83 -29.26 1.36
N ILE A 43 9.04 -29.08 2.67
CA ILE A 43 8.18 -29.65 3.72
C ILE A 43 7.30 -28.53 4.30
N PRO A 44 5.99 -28.73 4.49
CA PRO A 44 5.15 -27.77 5.19
C PRO A 44 5.66 -27.50 6.61
N ALA A 45 5.90 -26.23 6.94
CA ALA A 45 6.41 -25.76 8.23
C ALA A 45 5.39 -24.89 8.99
N GLY A 46 4.11 -25.01 8.63
CA GLY A 46 2.99 -24.36 9.30
C GLY A 46 2.49 -23.07 8.63
N TYR A 47 1.78 -22.26 9.40
CA TYR A 47 1.18 -21.01 8.96
C TYR A 47 1.70 -19.85 9.80
N VAL A 48 1.90 -18.69 9.16
CA VAL A 48 2.41 -17.49 9.81
C VAL A 48 1.55 -16.31 9.41
N VAL A 49 1.15 -15.52 10.39
CA VAL A 49 0.48 -14.25 10.17
C VAL A 49 1.49 -13.13 10.32
N LYS A 50 1.59 -12.26 9.30
CA LYS A 50 2.36 -11.01 9.39
C LYS A 50 1.40 -9.86 9.63
N THR A 51 1.74 -9.02 10.60
CA THR A 51 1.01 -7.77 10.91
C THR A 51 1.30 -6.70 9.86
N GLY A 52 0.42 -5.70 9.75
CA GLY A 52 0.65 -4.58 8.82
C GLY A 52 1.94 -3.82 9.14
N LYS A 53 2.31 -3.67 10.42
CA LYS A 53 3.61 -3.11 10.80
C LYS A 53 4.79 -3.91 10.25
N GLN A 54 4.74 -5.24 10.34
CA GLN A 54 5.79 -6.11 9.79
C GLN A 54 5.86 -6.00 8.26
N MET A 55 4.73 -5.88 7.57
CA MET A 55 4.70 -5.71 6.12
C MET A 55 5.18 -4.31 5.68
N ALA A 56 4.79 -3.26 6.42
CA ALA A 56 5.17 -1.89 6.11
C ALA A 56 6.65 -1.59 6.37
N LEU A 57 7.22 -2.16 7.44
CA LEU A 57 8.62 -1.93 7.84
C LEU A 57 9.58 -3.01 7.32
N GLY A 58 9.16 -4.28 7.29
CA GLY A 58 9.96 -5.39 6.77
C GLY A 58 10.22 -5.28 5.27
N GLY A 59 9.48 -4.40 4.58
CA GLY A 59 9.66 -4.07 3.19
C GLY A 59 10.86 -3.16 2.89
N LEU A 60 11.62 -2.63 3.85
CA LEU A 60 12.77 -1.76 3.54
C LEU A 60 13.81 -2.46 2.62
N LEU A 61 13.99 -3.77 2.83
CA LEU A 61 14.78 -4.66 1.95
C LEU A 61 13.91 -5.37 0.89
N GLY A 62 12.60 -5.16 0.91
CA GLY A 62 11.61 -5.76 0.01
C GLY A 62 11.98 -5.63 -1.46
N PRO A 63 12.39 -4.46 -1.98
CA PRO A 63 12.80 -4.31 -3.38
C PRO A 63 13.98 -5.22 -3.76
N LEU A 64 14.92 -5.45 -2.84
CA LEU A 64 16.04 -6.38 -3.05
C LEU A 64 15.58 -7.84 -3.08
N LEU A 65 14.45 -8.13 -2.44
CA LEU A 65 13.78 -9.44 -2.42
C LEU A 65 12.67 -9.55 -3.49
N GLY A 66 12.59 -8.60 -4.43
CA GLY A 66 11.59 -8.58 -5.50
C GLY A 66 10.17 -8.21 -5.06
N ASN A 67 9.98 -7.77 -3.82
CA ASN A 67 8.71 -7.27 -3.30
C ASN A 67 8.71 -5.73 -3.24
N PHE A 68 8.14 -5.12 -4.28
CA PHE A 68 8.07 -3.67 -4.41
C PHE A 68 6.87 -3.02 -3.71
N ALA A 69 6.04 -3.79 -3.00
CA ALA A 69 4.85 -3.28 -2.33
C ALA A 69 5.17 -2.20 -1.29
N VAL A 70 6.37 -2.22 -0.71
CA VAL A 70 6.84 -1.18 0.22
C VAL A 70 6.83 0.22 -0.40
N LEU A 71 7.05 0.32 -1.72
CA LEU A 71 7.17 1.60 -2.43
C LEU A 71 5.83 2.33 -2.50
N ALA A 72 4.71 1.63 -2.29
CA ALA A 72 3.41 2.28 -2.17
C ALA A 72 3.30 3.19 -0.95
N ASN A 73 4.06 2.95 0.13
CA ASN A 73 4.03 3.78 1.34
C ASN A 73 4.59 5.21 1.13
N PRO A 74 5.82 5.40 0.61
CA PRO A 74 6.32 6.74 0.31
C PRO A 74 5.48 7.41 -0.77
N LEU A 75 4.96 6.67 -1.76
CA LEU A 75 4.05 7.24 -2.77
C LEU A 75 2.73 7.71 -2.17
N LEU A 76 2.16 6.97 -1.21
CA LEU A 76 0.98 7.42 -0.45
C LEU A 76 1.28 8.72 0.30
N LEU A 77 2.39 8.78 1.03
CA LEU A 77 2.80 9.96 1.78
C LEU A 77 3.00 11.18 0.87
N VAL A 78 3.76 11.02 -0.22
CA VAL A 78 4.00 12.08 -1.21
C VAL A 78 2.68 12.50 -1.87
N GLY A 79 1.83 11.55 -2.24
CA GLY A 79 0.50 11.82 -2.79
C GLY A 79 -0.36 12.67 -1.85
N CYS A 80 -0.42 12.33 -0.56
CA CYS A 80 -1.12 13.12 0.45
C CYS A 80 -0.55 14.54 0.58
N ILE A 81 0.78 14.69 0.56
CA ILE A 81 1.45 16.01 0.59
C ILE A 81 1.09 16.83 -0.66
N LEU A 82 1.07 16.22 -1.85
CA LEU A 82 0.69 16.90 -3.10
C LEU A 82 -0.77 17.35 -3.09
N ILE A 83 -1.68 16.56 -2.49
CA ILE A 83 -3.09 16.95 -2.28
C ILE A 83 -3.17 18.22 -1.42
N LEU A 84 -2.39 18.29 -0.33
CA LEU A 84 -2.34 19.47 0.54
C LEU A 84 -1.86 20.72 -0.20
N PHE A 85 -0.90 20.58 -1.13
CA PHE A 85 -0.43 21.67 -1.98
C PHE A 85 -1.29 21.93 -3.22
N ARG A 86 -2.44 21.24 -3.35
CA ARG A 86 -3.35 21.32 -4.51
C ARG A 86 -2.69 20.99 -5.86
N ARG A 87 -1.61 20.21 -5.86
CA ARG A 87 -1.00 19.65 -7.07
C ARG A 87 -1.67 18.34 -7.43
N THR A 88 -2.98 18.39 -7.68
CA THR A 88 -3.86 17.22 -7.76
C THR A 88 -3.54 16.31 -8.95
N GLY A 89 -3.14 16.84 -10.10
CA GLY A 89 -2.72 16.01 -11.24
C GLY A 89 -1.51 15.12 -10.92
N GLU A 90 -0.50 15.68 -10.25
CA GLU A 90 0.68 14.94 -9.80
C GLU A 90 0.35 13.96 -8.68
N ALA A 91 -0.54 14.34 -7.75
CA ALA A 91 -1.02 13.46 -6.70
C ALA A 91 -1.71 12.22 -7.28
N ILE A 92 -2.57 12.39 -8.30
CA ILE A 92 -3.25 11.28 -8.99
C ILE A 92 -2.22 10.33 -9.60
N LEU A 93 -1.23 10.85 -10.33
CA LEU A 93 -0.19 10.03 -10.94
C LEU A 93 0.60 9.25 -9.86
N CYS A 94 1.01 9.93 -8.80
CA CYS A 94 1.75 9.35 -7.68
C CYS A 94 0.95 8.23 -6.99
N LEU A 95 -0.34 8.46 -6.71
CA LEU A 95 -1.21 7.50 -6.03
C LEU A 95 -1.64 6.35 -6.96
N ALA A 96 -1.78 6.58 -8.26
CA ALA A 96 -2.01 5.51 -9.24
C ALA A 96 -0.81 4.56 -9.30
N LEU A 97 0.41 5.08 -9.27
CA LEU A 97 1.62 4.26 -9.12
C LEU A 97 1.63 3.52 -7.78
N ALA A 98 1.20 4.16 -6.68
CA ALA A 98 1.08 3.49 -5.39
C ALA A 98 0.13 2.29 -5.45
N VAL A 99 -1.00 2.40 -6.16
CA VAL A 99 -1.93 1.28 -6.38
C VAL A 99 -1.25 0.14 -7.14
N ILE A 100 -0.52 0.43 -8.21
CA ILE A 100 0.21 -0.59 -8.98
C ILE A 100 1.21 -1.33 -8.09
N PHE A 101 2.00 -0.60 -7.30
CA PHE A 101 2.94 -1.23 -6.35
C PHE A 101 2.21 -2.02 -5.25
N ALA A 102 1.08 -1.53 -4.74
CA ALA A 102 0.32 -2.26 -3.74
C ALA A 102 -0.21 -3.59 -4.28
N LEU A 103 -0.65 -3.63 -5.54
CA LEU A 103 -1.10 -4.86 -6.20
C LEU A 103 0.04 -5.87 -6.42
N GLN A 104 1.30 -5.44 -6.49
CA GLN A 104 2.45 -6.36 -6.52
C GLN A 104 2.54 -7.25 -5.27
N THR A 105 1.83 -6.93 -4.17
CA THR A 105 1.69 -7.86 -3.03
C THR A 105 1.17 -9.24 -3.45
N PHE A 106 0.35 -9.32 -4.49
CA PHE A 106 -0.18 -10.60 -5.00
C PHE A 106 0.88 -11.49 -5.66
N GLN A 107 2.03 -10.94 -6.05
CA GLN A 107 3.18 -11.70 -6.52
C GLN A 107 3.67 -12.70 -5.46
N LEU A 108 3.49 -12.39 -4.17
CA LEU A 108 3.84 -13.27 -3.04
C LEU A 108 3.06 -14.60 -3.02
N ARG A 109 2.02 -14.76 -3.84
CA ARG A 109 1.34 -16.05 -4.03
C ARG A 109 2.18 -17.03 -4.84
N VAL A 110 3.00 -16.52 -5.75
CA VAL A 110 3.77 -17.32 -6.72
C VAL A 110 5.26 -17.29 -6.38
N GLN A 111 5.76 -16.14 -5.93
CA GLN A 111 7.14 -15.95 -5.52
C GLN A 111 7.27 -16.04 -3.99
N PRO A 112 8.12 -16.92 -3.44
CA PRO A 112 8.28 -17.04 -2.01
C PRO A 112 8.94 -15.81 -1.42
N TYR A 113 8.47 -15.43 -0.23
CA TYR A 113 9.18 -14.55 0.67
C TYR A 113 10.18 -15.36 1.49
N HIS A 114 11.46 -15.02 1.40
CA HIS A 114 12.51 -15.62 2.22
C HIS A 114 12.47 -14.99 3.61
N GLU A 115 12.22 -15.80 4.65
CA GLU A 115 12.10 -15.30 6.02
C GLU A 115 13.43 -15.24 6.76
N ASP A 116 14.43 -15.98 6.29
CA ASP A 116 15.77 -16.08 6.85
C ASP A 116 16.84 -15.93 5.77
N GLU A 117 18.02 -15.46 6.18
CA GLU A 117 19.17 -15.24 5.28
C GLU A 117 19.68 -16.53 4.64
N GLY A 118 19.45 -17.68 5.31
CA GLY A 118 19.81 -19.00 4.80
C GLY A 118 18.84 -19.57 3.78
N GLY A 119 17.69 -18.91 3.55
CA GLY A 119 16.64 -19.41 2.66
C GLY A 119 16.05 -20.76 3.08
N VAL A 120 16.16 -21.11 4.37
CA VAL A 120 15.63 -22.35 4.94
C VAL A 120 14.10 -22.29 5.01
N PHE A 121 13.54 -21.11 5.24
CA PHE A 121 12.10 -20.88 5.34
C PHE A 121 11.61 -19.98 4.21
N LEU A 122 10.73 -20.57 3.40
CA LEU A 122 10.02 -19.89 2.33
C LEU A 122 8.57 -19.68 2.75
N SER A 123 8.04 -18.49 2.51
CA SER A 123 6.65 -18.15 2.83
C SER A 123 5.89 -17.74 1.59
N TYR A 124 4.79 -18.44 1.31
CA TYR A 124 3.88 -18.12 0.20
C TYR A 124 2.61 -17.50 0.75
N MET A 125 2.18 -16.38 0.18
CA MET A 125 0.93 -15.75 0.58
C MET A 125 -0.26 -16.67 0.24
N ILE A 126 -1.13 -16.87 1.22
CA ILE A 126 -2.41 -17.57 1.01
C ILE A 126 -3.47 -16.53 0.63
N HIS A 127 -3.72 -15.57 1.52
CA HIS A 127 -4.66 -14.48 1.26
C HIS A 127 -4.33 -13.23 2.09
N PRO A 128 -4.76 -12.04 1.62
CA PRO A 128 -4.76 -10.83 2.43
C PRO A 128 -5.75 -10.95 3.60
N LEU A 129 -5.52 -10.15 4.64
CA LEU A 129 -6.34 -10.01 5.84
C LEU A 129 -6.73 -8.53 6.02
N THR A 130 -7.47 -8.23 7.09
CA THR A 130 -8.02 -6.91 7.41
C THR A 130 -7.00 -5.78 7.29
N GLY A 131 -5.79 -5.97 7.83
CA GLY A 131 -4.73 -4.97 7.77
C GLY A 131 -4.35 -4.60 6.34
N TRP A 132 -4.28 -5.56 5.42
CA TRP A 132 -3.98 -5.28 4.01
C TRP A 132 -5.11 -4.46 3.36
N TYR A 133 -6.37 -4.77 3.66
CA TYR A 133 -7.51 -4.02 3.14
C TYR A 133 -7.58 -2.59 3.68
N CYS A 134 -7.27 -2.38 4.96
CA CYS A 134 -7.17 -1.04 5.54
C CYS A 134 -6.06 -0.22 4.88
N TRP A 135 -4.89 -0.85 4.65
CA TRP A 135 -3.76 -0.22 3.97
C TRP A 135 -4.10 0.15 2.53
N PHE A 136 -4.57 -0.82 1.73
CA PHE A 136 -4.94 -0.59 0.34
C PHE A 136 -6.10 0.41 0.22
N GLY A 137 -7.08 0.33 1.13
CA GLY A 137 -8.18 1.28 1.23
C GLY A 137 -7.73 2.71 1.52
N SER A 138 -6.67 2.90 2.32
CA SER A 138 -6.09 4.24 2.55
C SER A 138 -5.54 4.86 1.26
N ILE A 139 -4.90 4.05 0.40
CA ILE A 139 -4.39 4.48 -0.91
C ILE A 139 -5.55 4.85 -1.84
N LEU A 140 -6.56 3.98 -1.93
CA LEU A 140 -7.74 4.24 -2.76
C LEU A 140 -8.49 5.50 -2.31
N LEU A 141 -8.67 5.70 -1.00
CA LEU A 141 -9.33 6.87 -0.46
C LEU A 141 -8.57 8.16 -0.81
N ALA A 142 -7.24 8.16 -0.68
CA ALA A 142 -6.40 9.29 -1.07
C ALA A 142 -6.51 9.56 -2.58
N LEU A 143 -6.52 8.52 -3.42
CA LEU A 143 -6.66 8.65 -4.86
C LEU A 143 -8.04 9.22 -5.24
N THR A 144 -9.11 8.70 -4.65
CA THR A 144 -10.47 9.23 -4.85
C THR A 144 -10.54 10.70 -4.45
N LEU A 145 -9.94 11.07 -3.32
CA LEU A 145 -9.87 12.47 -2.88
C LEU A 145 -9.17 13.35 -3.92
N ALA A 146 -8.02 12.93 -4.44
CA ALA A 146 -7.28 13.66 -5.46
C ALA A 146 -8.11 13.87 -6.75
N CYS A 147 -8.79 12.81 -7.21
CA CYS A 147 -9.67 12.88 -8.38
C CYS A 147 -10.87 13.83 -8.18
N VAL A 148 -11.55 13.75 -7.03
CA VAL A 148 -12.69 14.62 -6.70
C VAL A 148 -12.26 16.08 -6.61
N GLN A 149 -11.08 16.34 -6.05
CA GLN A 149 -10.53 17.69 -5.96
C GLN A 149 -10.15 18.24 -7.34
N GLN A 150 -9.46 17.45 -8.19
CA GLN A 150 -9.14 17.83 -9.57
C GLN A 150 -10.39 18.17 -10.37
N TRP A 151 -11.44 17.34 -10.25
CA TRP A 151 -12.72 17.58 -10.92
C TRP A 151 -13.34 18.91 -10.47
N SER A 152 -13.37 19.16 -9.16
CA SER A 152 -13.96 20.38 -8.59
C SER A 152 -13.23 21.63 -9.08
N ASP A 153 -11.90 21.58 -9.12
CA ASP A 153 -11.07 22.68 -9.60
C ASP A 153 -11.33 22.99 -11.09
N HIS A 154 -11.50 21.97 -11.94
CA HIS A 154 -11.89 22.16 -13.35
C HIS A 154 -13.26 22.82 -13.54
N ARG A 155 -14.27 22.45 -12.73
CA ARG A 155 -15.59 23.09 -12.81
C ARG A 155 -15.52 24.57 -12.50
N THR A 156 -14.81 24.94 -11.43
CA THR A 156 -14.67 26.35 -11.03
C THR A 156 -13.91 27.21 -12.04
N ALA A 157 -13.01 26.61 -12.83
CA ALA A 157 -12.30 27.31 -13.89
C ALA A 157 -13.19 27.57 -15.13
N GLY A 158 -14.13 26.66 -15.44
CA GLY A 158 -15.08 26.83 -16.54
C GLY A 158 -16.10 27.95 -16.29
N ASP A 159 -16.60 28.07 -15.06
CA ASP A 159 -17.60 29.09 -14.70
C ASP A 159 -17.06 30.53 -14.76
N GLN A 160 -15.74 30.72 -14.73
CA GLN A 160 -15.11 32.05 -14.78
C GLN A 160 -14.89 32.57 -16.20
N ASN A 161 -15.24 31.80 -17.22
CA ASN A 161 -15.13 32.22 -18.62
C ASN A 161 -16.53 32.19 -19.29
N PRO A 162 -17.47 33.07 -18.87
CA PRO A 162 -18.74 33.23 -19.57
C PRO A 162 -18.46 33.95 -20.89
N GLY A 163 -18.24 33.16 -21.95
CA GLY A 163 -18.30 33.66 -23.32
C GLY A 163 -19.64 34.31 -23.63
#